data_AF-A0A4P9XN27-F1
#
_entry.id   AF-A0A4P9XN27-F1
#
_cell.length_a   1.000
_cell.length_b   1.000
_cell.length_c   1.000
_cell.angle_alpha   90.00
_cell.angle_beta   90.00
_cell.angle_gamma   90.00
#
_symmetry.space_group_name_H-M   'P 1'
#
loop_
_entity.id
_entity.type
_entity.pdbx_description
1 polymer ?
#
loop_
_entity_poly.entity_id
_entity_poly.type
_entity_poly.pdbx_seq_one_letter_code
_entity_poly.pdbx_strand_id
1 'polypeptide(L)'
;MIAGRKQSDGFAVIRTDNAKEAGSDTHLSSIYAWHFNAPHLPPRPIVVNQTIYGYDVRNDWLLVHYKLSNNSRQVVTLVHDLAKNISCSDVLGPPPVHYCFQRSEADSVSIIRTDYARDAGPVLVNYQLWKIAPQYSTPFVAQAQIYRMG
;
A
#
# COMPACT_ATOMS: atom_id res chain seq x y z
N MET A 1 4.62 14.16 13.44
CA MET A 1 4.61 15.22 12.40
C MET A 1 3.83 14.70 11.19
N ILE A 2 3.06 15.52 10.46
CA ILE A 2 2.41 15.06 9.21
C ILE A 2 3.51 14.93 8.14
N ALA A 3 3.65 13.74 7.58
CA ALA A 3 4.70 13.39 6.63
C ALA A 3 4.20 13.33 5.17
N GLY A 4 2.89 13.19 4.99
CA GLY A 4 2.26 13.25 3.67
C GLY A 4 0.75 13.17 3.75
N ARG A 5 0.08 13.64 2.70
CA ARG A 5 -1.37 13.59 2.55
C ARG A 5 -1.74 13.24 1.12
N LYS A 6 -2.68 12.31 0.95
CA LYS A 6 -3.40 12.05 -0.31
C LYS A 6 -4.91 12.13 -0.03
N GLN A 7 -5.73 12.29 -1.07
CA GLN A 7 -7.18 12.36 -0.90
C GLN A 7 -7.93 11.77 -2.10
N SER A 8 -9.13 11.28 -1.83
CA SER A 8 -10.17 10.95 -2.80
C SER A 8 -11.32 11.95 -2.66
N ASP A 9 -12.44 11.70 -3.33
CA ASP A 9 -13.64 12.54 -3.22
C ASP A 9 -14.30 12.44 -1.83
N GLY A 10 -14.19 11.29 -1.16
CA GLY A 10 -14.82 11.04 0.15
C GLY A 10 -13.87 11.10 1.36
N PHE A 11 -12.55 10.98 1.13
CA PHE A 11 -11.58 10.72 2.20
C PHE A 11 -10.29 11.53 2.06
N ALA A 12 -9.75 11.99 3.20
CA ALA A 12 -8.34 12.35 3.33
C ALA A 12 -7.57 11.21 3.98
N VAL A 13 -6.44 10.83 3.38
CA VAL A 13 -5.50 9.84 3.93
C VAL A 13 -4.23 10.57 4.35
N ILE A 14 -3.88 10.45 5.63
CA ILE A 14 -2.78 11.18 6.25
C ILE A 14 -1.74 10.18 6.75
N ARG A 15 -0.49 10.36 6.33
CA ARG A 15 0.67 9.70 6.93
C ARG A 15 1.25 10.60 8.01
N THR A 16 1.44 10.05 9.20
CA THR A 16 2.18 10.69 10.28
C THR A 16 3.45 9.93 10.56
N ASP A 17 4.56 10.63 10.69
CA ASP A 17 5.79 10.05 11.21
C ASP A 17 5.82 10.16 12.73
N ASN A 18 6.16 9.04 13.36
CA ASN A 18 6.36 8.95 14.79
C ASN A 18 7.75 9.48 15.15
N ALA A 19 7.91 9.92 16.39
CA ALA A 19 9.23 10.27 16.90
C ALA A 19 10.14 9.03 16.83
N LYS A 20 11.38 9.24 16.41
CA LYS A 20 12.40 8.18 16.49
C LYS A 20 12.57 7.80 17.96
N GLU A 21 12.48 6.51 18.27
CA GLU A 21 12.99 6.02 19.54
C GLU A 21 14.51 6.18 19.54
N ALA A 22 15.06 6.63 20.67
CA ALA A 22 16.50 6.84 20.81
C ALA A 22 17.25 5.51 20.55
N GLY A 23 18.10 5.49 19.53
CA GLY A 23 18.86 4.30 19.13
C GLY A 23 18.23 3.45 18.02
N SER A 24 17.06 3.82 17.48
CA SER A 24 16.46 3.16 16.32
C SER A 24 16.62 3.97 15.04
N ASP A 25 17.22 3.37 14.01
CA ASP A 25 17.24 3.93 12.65
C ASP A 25 15.90 3.75 11.92
N THR A 26 14.93 3.06 12.55
CA THR A 26 13.66 2.74 11.91
C THR A 26 12.67 3.89 12.07
N HIS A 27 12.32 4.54 10.96
CA HIS A 27 11.25 5.52 10.91
C HIS A 27 9.89 4.81 10.91
N LEU A 28 9.24 4.79 12.07
CA LEU A 28 7.87 4.30 12.19
C LEU A 28 6.88 5.38 11.78
N SER A 29 5.88 4.99 11.01
CA SER A 29 4.81 5.87 10.55
C SER A 29 3.46 5.19 10.77
N SER A 30 2.43 6.01 10.75
CA SER A 30 1.03 5.57 10.80
C SER A 30 0.26 6.20 9.65
N ILE A 31 -0.73 5.48 9.12
CA ILE A 31 -1.70 5.98 8.14
C ILE A 31 -3.08 6.02 8.78
N TYR A 32 -3.73 7.17 8.65
CA TYR A 32 -5.09 7.40 9.08
C TYR A 32 -5.95 7.84 7.90
N ALA A 33 -7.25 7.53 7.95
CA ALA A 33 -8.23 7.98 6.99
C ALA A 33 -9.34 8.80 7.68
N TRP A 34 -9.65 9.97 7.13
CA TRP A 34 -10.67 10.87 7.63
C TRP A 34 -11.77 11.06 6.58
N HIS A 35 -13.02 10.83 6.98
CA HIS A 35 -14.18 10.96 6.09
C HIS A 35 -14.66 12.41 6.04
N PHE A 36 -14.84 12.99 4.84
CA PHE A 36 -15.23 14.40 4.71
C PHE A 36 -16.65 14.71 5.16
N ASN A 37 -17.60 13.78 5.00
CA ASN A 37 -18.97 13.92 5.52
C ASN A 37 -19.09 13.75 7.05
N ALA A 38 -18.01 13.39 7.75
CA ALA A 38 -18.03 13.24 9.20
C ALA A 38 -16.77 13.86 9.84
N PRO A 39 -16.53 15.17 9.65
CA PRO A 39 -15.29 15.82 10.10
C PRO A 39 -15.21 15.92 11.63
N HIS A 40 -16.31 15.73 12.34
CA HIS A 40 -16.35 15.71 13.81
C HIS A 40 -15.88 14.36 14.38
N LEU A 41 -15.82 13.30 13.58
CA LEU A 41 -15.30 12.01 14.02
C LEU A 41 -13.76 12.00 13.93
N PRO A 42 -13.07 11.32 14.87
CA PRO A 42 -11.63 11.16 14.78
C PRO A 42 -11.24 10.39 13.51
N PRO A 43 -10.05 10.65 12.95
CA PRO A 43 -9.57 9.91 11.79
C PRO A 43 -9.32 8.44 12.18
N ARG A 44 -9.74 7.53 11.31
CA ARG A 44 -9.65 6.08 11.53
C ARG A 44 -8.22 5.59 11.29
N PRO A 45 -7.58 4.88 12.23
CA PRO A 45 -6.29 4.26 11.98
C PRO A 45 -6.42 3.11 10.98
N ILE A 46 -5.56 3.07 9.97
CA ILE A 46 -5.50 1.99 8.98
C ILE A 46 -4.23 1.15 9.17
N VAL A 47 -3.08 1.80 9.32
CA VAL A 47 -1.80 1.17 9.65
C VAL A 47 -1.15 2.00 10.74
N VAL A 48 -0.64 1.37 11.80
CA VAL A 48 -0.07 2.08 12.96
C VAL A 48 1.31 1.54 13.29
N ASN A 49 2.27 2.45 13.53
CA ASN A 49 3.62 2.14 13.97
C ASN A 49 4.37 1.14 13.08
N GLN A 50 4.29 1.33 11.76
CA GLN A 50 4.97 0.48 10.78
C GLN A 50 6.00 1.25 9.96
N THR A 51 7.00 0.54 9.43
CA THR A 51 7.88 1.11 8.40
C THR A 51 7.13 1.12 7.07
N ILE A 52 6.62 2.29 6.67
CA ILE A 52 5.81 2.46 5.45
C ILE A 52 6.70 2.85 4.28
N TYR A 53 6.77 1.99 3.26
CA TYR A 53 7.52 2.22 2.03
C TYR A 53 6.78 3.12 1.06
N GLY A 54 5.45 3.04 1.04
CA GLY A 54 4.63 3.84 0.16
C GLY A 54 3.15 3.59 0.37
N TYR A 55 2.34 4.53 -0.10
CA TYR A 55 0.90 4.38 -0.16
C TYR A 55 0.33 5.15 -1.35
N ASP A 56 -0.80 4.67 -1.85
CA ASP A 56 -1.53 5.30 -2.93
C ASP A 56 -3.03 5.28 -2.68
N VAL A 57 -3.74 6.25 -3.25
CA VAL A 57 -5.18 6.42 -3.10
C VAL A 57 -5.80 6.57 -4.48
N ARG A 58 -6.83 5.79 -4.77
CA ARG A 58 -7.58 5.89 -6.03
C ARG A 58 -9.06 5.60 -5.78
N ASN A 59 -9.92 6.58 -6.06
CA ASN A 59 -11.31 6.57 -5.59
C ASN A 59 -11.30 6.27 -4.08
N ASP A 60 -12.20 5.41 -3.59
CA ASP A 60 -12.23 5.03 -2.17
C ASP A 60 -11.29 3.87 -1.82
N TRP A 61 -10.30 3.57 -2.67
CA TRP A 61 -9.32 2.52 -2.40
C TRP A 61 -8.00 3.10 -1.92
N LEU A 62 -7.46 2.49 -0.86
CA LEU A 62 -6.14 2.77 -0.30
C LEU A 62 -5.26 1.53 -0.47
N LEU A 63 -4.09 1.74 -1.08
CA LEU A 63 -3.02 0.75 -1.18
C LEU A 63 -1.87 1.20 -0.27
N VAL A 64 -1.39 0.32 0.60
CA VAL A 64 -0.26 0.60 1.51
C VAL A 64 0.76 -0.53 1.44
N HIS A 65 2.03 -0.15 1.39
CA HIS A 65 3.14 -1.08 1.52
C HIS A 65 3.95 -0.78 2.76
N TYR A 66 4.09 -1.78 3.62
CA TYR A 66 4.83 -1.64 4.86
C TYR A 66 5.58 -2.91 5.22
N LYS A 67 6.62 -2.77 6.03
CA LYS A 67 7.42 -3.89 6.52
C LYS A 67 6.61 -4.70 7.52
N LEU A 68 6.54 -6.03 7.37
CA LEU A 68 5.73 -6.88 8.26
C LEU A 68 6.11 -6.73 9.74
N SER A 69 7.41 -6.61 10.02
CA SER A 69 7.95 -6.30 11.34
C SER A 69 9.35 -5.71 11.22
N ASN A 70 9.85 -5.05 12.26
CA ASN A 70 11.17 -4.42 12.26
C ASN A 70 12.31 -5.40 11.91
N ASN A 71 12.16 -6.69 12.20
CA ASN A 71 13.17 -7.71 11.94
C ASN A 71 12.89 -8.51 10.64
N SER A 72 11.75 -8.32 10.00
CA SER A 72 11.37 -9.06 8.79
C SER A 72 11.91 -8.38 7.53
N ARG A 73 12.32 -9.18 6.53
CA ARG A 73 12.59 -8.68 5.17
C ARG A 73 11.34 -8.67 4.29
N GLN A 74 10.20 -9.09 4.82
CA GLN A 74 8.94 -9.18 4.08
C GLN A 74 8.20 -7.85 4.09
N VAL A 75 7.61 -7.54 2.93
CA VAL A 75 6.76 -6.37 2.75
C VAL A 75 5.34 -6.83 2.56
N VAL A 76 4.44 -6.27 3.37
CA VAL A 76 3.01 -6.46 3.27
C VAL A 76 2.44 -5.47 2.27
N THR A 77 1.59 -5.95 1.39
CA THR A 77 0.69 -5.17 0.55
C THR A 77 -0.70 -5.21 1.17
N LEU A 78 -1.17 -4.07 1.66
CA LEU A 78 -2.51 -3.89 2.20
C LEU A 78 -3.37 -3.15 1.18
N VAL A 79 -4.55 -3.67 0.87
CA VAL A 79 -5.61 -2.98 0.14
C VAL A 79 -6.80 -2.78 1.06
N HIS A 80 -7.27 -1.54 1.15
CA HIS A 80 -8.38 -1.15 2.01
C HIS A 80 -9.42 -0.38 1.19
N ASP A 81 -10.67 -0.82 1.23
CA ASP A 81 -11.84 -0.10 0.72
C ASP A 81 -12.32 0.84 1.83
N LEU A 82 -12.06 2.14 1.68
CA LEU A 82 -12.34 3.17 2.68
C LEU A 82 -13.85 3.38 2.89
N ALA A 83 -14.64 3.19 1.83
CA ALA A 83 -16.08 3.36 1.85
C ALA A 83 -16.74 2.20 2.61
N LYS A 84 -16.33 0.96 2.32
CA LYS A 84 -16.87 -0.24 2.98
C LYS A 84 -16.17 -0.58 4.29
N ASN A 85 -15.03 0.06 4.57
CA ASN A 85 -14.20 -0.21 5.74
C ASN A 85 -13.79 -1.70 5.84
N ILE A 86 -13.39 -2.27 4.71
CA ILE A 86 -12.89 -3.65 4.61
C ILE A 86 -11.46 -3.65 4.06
N SER A 87 -10.66 -4.62 4.46
CA SER A 87 -9.29 -4.75 3.97
C SER A 87 -8.83 -6.19 3.85
N CYS A 88 -7.87 -6.38 2.95
CA CYS A 88 -7.10 -7.60 2.83
C CYS A 88 -5.62 -7.26 2.68
N SER A 89 -4.75 -8.17 3.11
CA SER A 89 -3.30 -8.00 2.97
C SER A 89 -2.59 -9.29 2.63
N ASP A 90 -1.50 -9.20 1.87
CA ASP A 90 -0.66 -10.34 1.52
C ASP A 90 0.80 -9.90 1.28
N VAL A 91 1.74 -10.87 1.28
CA VAL A 91 3.16 -10.68 0.98
C VAL A 91 3.42 -11.09 -0.47
N LEU A 92 3.40 -10.11 -1.38
CA LEU A 92 3.44 -10.36 -2.84
C LEU A 92 4.85 -10.51 -3.45
N GLY A 93 5.90 -10.57 -2.62
CA GLY A 93 7.28 -10.80 -3.06
C GLY A 93 8.33 -9.94 -2.33
N PRO A 94 9.62 -10.07 -2.70
CA PRO A 94 10.70 -9.35 -2.04
C PRO A 94 10.72 -7.84 -2.41
N PRO A 95 11.19 -6.97 -1.51
CA PRO A 95 11.54 -5.58 -1.81
C PRO A 95 12.88 -5.45 -2.56
N PRO A 96 13.19 -4.27 -3.16
CA PRO A 96 12.30 -3.12 -3.37
C PRO A 96 11.41 -3.35 -4.59
N VAL A 97 10.13 -2.96 -4.46
CA VAL A 97 9.17 -3.04 -5.56
C VAL A 97 8.24 -1.85 -5.52
N HIS A 98 7.96 -1.32 -6.70
CA HIS A 98 6.99 -0.25 -6.86
C HIS A 98 5.63 -0.86 -7.15
N TYR A 99 4.61 -0.21 -6.61
CA TYR A 99 3.22 -0.62 -6.82
C TYR A 99 2.39 0.60 -7.16
N CYS A 100 1.40 0.40 -8.02
CA CYS A 100 0.41 1.41 -8.33
C CYS A 100 -0.91 0.77 -8.74
N PHE A 101 -1.99 1.53 -8.59
CA PHE A 101 -3.28 1.14 -9.13
C PHE A 101 -3.28 1.22 -10.66
N GLN A 102 -3.58 0.11 -11.33
CA GLN A 102 -3.92 0.13 -12.75
C GLN A 102 -5.37 0.56 -12.96
N ARG A 103 -6.29 -0.01 -12.17
CA ARG A 103 -7.74 0.22 -12.28
C ARG A 103 -8.40 0.00 -10.92
N SER A 104 -9.46 0.75 -10.66
CA SER A 104 -10.40 0.51 -9.56
C SER A 104 -11.78 0.17 -10.13
N GLU A 105 -12.44 -0.80 -9.53
CA GLU A 105 -13.83 -1.21 -9.74
C GLU A 105 -14.60 -1.01 -8.43
N ALA A 106 -15.92 -1.21 -8.43
CA ALA A 106 -16.75 -1.01 -7.25
C ALA A 106 -16.36 -1.96 -6.09
N ASP A 107 -15.99 -3.20 -6.41
CA ASP A 107 -15.70 -4.25 -5.43
C ASP A 107 -14.31 -4.87 -5.59
N SER A 108 -13.46 -4.30 -6.46
CA SER A 108 -12.11 -4.81 -6.65
C SER A 108 -11.17 -3.75 -7.19
N VAL A 109 -9.87 -4.02 -7.13
CA VAL A 109 -8.82 -3.20 -7.74
C VAL A 109 -7.83 -4.07 -8.48
N SER A 110 -7.27 -3.51 -9.54
CA SER A 110 -6.11 -4.09 -10.21
C SER A 110 -4.87 -3.27 -9.87
N ILE A 111 -3.83 -3.94 -9.39
CA ILE A 111 -2.54 -3.30 -9.11
C ILE A 111 -1.44 -3.91 -9.97
N ILE A 112 -0.49 -3.08 -10.36
CA ILE A 112 0.76 -3.51 -10.99
C ILE A 112 1.84 -3.47 -9.92
N ARG A 113 2.57 -4.58 -9.77
CA ARG A 113 3.83 -4.67 -9.04
C ARG A 113 4.96 -4.66 -10.06
N THR A 114 5.95 -3.79 -9.90
CA THR A 114 7.17 -3.79 -10.72
C THR A 114 8.41 -3.99 -9.87
N ASP A 115 9.33 -4.80 -10.36
CA ASP A 115 10.73 -4.81 -9.93
C ASP A 115 11.63 -4.39 -11.09
N TYR A 116 12.71 -3.71 -10.77
CA TYR A 116 13.76 -3.39 -11.74
C TYR A 116 15.11 -3.25 -11.04
N ALA A 117 16.17 -3.72 -11.70
CA ALA A 117 17.54 -3.45 -11.30
C ALA A 117 17.99 -2.11 -11.91
N ARG A 118 18.47 -1.19 -11.06
CA ARG A 118 19.07 0.07 -11.53
C ARG A 118 20.53 -0.18 -11.91
N ASP A 119 20.73 -0.71 -13.11
CA ASP A 119 22.05 -0.78 -13.74
C ASP A 119 22.24 0.38 -14.74
N ALA A 120 23.49 0.70 -15.08
CA ALA A 120 23.86 1.85 -15.93
C ALA A 120 23.45 1.73 -17.42
N GLY A 121 22.48 0.86 -17.75
CA GLY A 121 22.00 0.56 -19.09
C GLY A 121 20.48 0.50 -19.18
N PRO A 122 19.92 -0.07 -20.27
CA PRO A 122 18.48 -0.26 -20.41
C PRO A 122 17.92 -1.03 -19.20
N VAL A 123 16.97 -0.41 -18.50
CA VAL A 123 16.37 -0.99 -17.29
C VAL A 123 15.33 -2.02 -17.71
N LEU A 124 15.61 -3.28 -17.39
CA LEU A 124 14.61 -4.35 -17.47
C LEU A 124 13.64 -4.22 -16.31
N VAL A 125 12.35 -4.21 -16.63
CA VAL A 125 11.27 -4.12 -15.63
C VAL A 125 10.48 -5.42 -15.66
N ASN A 126 10.56 -6.18 -14.57
CA ASN A 126 9.64 -7.29 -14.34
C ASN A 126 8.34 -6.73 -13.78
N TYR A 127 7.20 -7.25 -14.24
CA TYR A 127 5.92 -6.84 -13.68
C TYR A 127 4.98 -8.02 -13.43
N GLN A 128 4.15 -7.85 -12.39
CA GLN A 128 3.08 -8.76 -12.04
C GLN A 128 1.80 -7.95 -11.90
N LEU A 129 0.72 -8.45 -12.49
CA LEU A 129 -0.61 -7.87 -12.39
C LEU A 129 -1.45 -8.69 -11.40
N TRP A 130 -2.09 -8.01 -10.47
CA TRP A 130 -2.94 -8.62 -9.45
C TRP A 130 -4.33 -8.01 -9.49
N LYS A 131 -5.36 -8.85 -9.45
CA LYS A 131 -6.73 -8.43 -9.13
C LYS A 131 -6.98 -8.70 -7.66
N ILE A 132 -7.51 -7.72 -6.94
CA ILE A 132 -7.66 -7.74 -5.49
C ILE A 132 -9.09 -7.40 -5.12
N ALA A 133 -9.72 -8.25 -4.31
CA ALA A 133 -11.11 -8.11 -3.89
C ALA A 133 -11.25 -8.57 -2.42
N PRO A 134 -11.24 -7.63 -1.45
CA PRO A 134 -11.17 -7.94 -0.02
C PRO A 134 -12.32 -8.78 0.54
N GLN A 135 -13.46 -8.80 -0.15
CA GLN A 135 -14.66 -9.54 0.24
C GLN A 135 -14.57 -11.06 -0.02
N TYR A 136 -13.56 -11.53 -0.76
CA TYR A 136 -13.39 -12.95 -1.06
C TYR A 136 -12.37 -13.62 -0.13
N SER A 137 -12.52 -14.94 0.07
CA SER A 137 -11.62 -15.76 0.90
C SER A 137 -10.18 -15.80 0.38
N THR A 138 -10.01 -15.68 -0.94
CA THR A 138 -8.72 -15.56 -1.61
C THR A 138 -8.68 -14.20 -2.30
N PRO A 139 -8.34 -13.13 -1.58
CA PRO A 139 -8.55 -11.78 -2.08
C PRO A 139 -7.54 -11.37 -3.15
N PHE A 140 -6.34 -11.98 -3.19
CA PHE A 140 -5.30 -11.66 -4.18
C PHE A 140 -5.24 -12.74 -5.25
N VAL A 141 -5.50 -12.36 -6.51
CA VAL A 141 -5.46 -13.27 -7.66
C VAL A 141 -4.50 -12.73 -8.71
N ALA A 142 -3.38 -13.42 -8.93
CA ALA A 142 -2.44 -13.10 -9.99
C ALA A 142 -3.12 -13.24 -11.36
N GLN A 143 -3.01 -12.22 -12.19
CA GLN A 143 -3.63 -12.17 -13.53
C GLN A 143 -2.61 -12.41 -14.64
N ALA A 144 -1.40 -11.88 -14.47
CA ALA A 144 -0.30 -12.04 -15.42
C ALA A 144 1.03 -11.82 -14.71
N GLN A 145 2.04 -12.56 -15.12
CA GLN A 145 3.42 -12.38 -14.71
C GLN A 145 4.31 -12.56 -15.94
N ILE A 146 5.16 -11.58 -16.24
CA ILE A 146 6.17 -11.73 -17.29
C ILE A 146 7.53 -11.85 -16.62
N TYR A 147 8.09 -13.06 -16.67
CA TYR A 147 9.50 -13.30 -16.46
C TYR A 147 10.11 -13.55 -17.82
N ARG A 148 11.09 -12.73 -18.24
CA ARG A 148 11.98 -13.15 -19.33
C ARG A 148 13.22 -13.76 -18.69
N MET A 149 13.40 -15.06 -18.89
CA MET A 149 14.68 -15.71 -18.64
C MET A 149 15.68 -15.13 -19.64
N GLY A 150 16.68 -14.43 -19.10
CA GLY A 150 17.92 -14.11 -19.80
C GLY A 150 18.93 -15.23 -19.61
#